data_AF-A0A952KTI9-F1
#
_entry.id   AF-A0A952KTI9-F1
#
_cell.length_a   1.000
_cell.length_b   1.000
_cell.length_c   1.000
_cell.angle_alpha   90.00
_cell.angle_beta   90.00
_cell.angle_gamma   90.00
#
_symmetry.space_group_name_H-M   'P 1'
#
loop_
_entity.id
_entity.type
_entity.pdbx_description
1 polymer ?
#
loop_
_entity_poly.entity_id
_entity_poly.type
_entity_poly.pdbx_seq_one_letter_code
_entity_poly.pdbx_strand_id
1 'polypeptide(L)' 'MNESQPSSLPAGFLWSSTKAGIKASGNPDLALALAPEGATAAAAFTSNQMVAAPIVIGRQHIATS' A
#
# COMPACT_ATOMS: atom_id res chain seq x y z
N MET A 1 -4.30 18.09 11.94
CA MET A 1 -4.94 16.78 12.25
C MET A 1 -3.80 15.82 12.48
N ASN A 2 -3.37 15.67 13.74
CA ASN A 2 -2.30 14.75 14.09
C ASN A 2 -2.94 13.50 14.67
N GLU A 3 -3.16 12.49 13.84
CA GLU A 3 -3.45 11.15 14.34
C GLU A 3 -2.13 10.55 14.84
N SER A 4 -2.09 10.21 16.12
CA SER A 4 -0.99 9.47 16.74
C SER A 4 -0.87 8.09 16.07
N GLN A 5 0.28 7.81 15.46
CA GLN A 5 0.60 6.51 14.89
C GLN A 5 0.42 5.40 15.97
N PRO A 6 -0.31 4.31 15.68
CA PRO A 6 -0.48 3.24 16.65
C PRO A 6 0.87 2.60 17.01
N SER A 7 1.10 2.36 18.30
CA SER A 7 2.36 1.84 18.86
C SER A 7 2.78 0.46 18.34
N SER A 8 1.91 -0.22 17.59
CA SER A 8 2.13 -1.55 17.03
C SER A 8 2.65 -1.56 15.58
N LEU A 9 2.81 -0.39 14.94
CA LEU A 9 3.33 -0.35 13.56
C LEU A 9 4.86 -0.33 13.51
N PRO A 10 5.48 -0.94 12.48
CA PRO A 10 6.92 -0.88 12.27
C PRO A 10 7.42 0.56 12.15
N ALA A 11 8.53 0.87 12.84
CA ALA A 11 9.26 2.11 12.68
C ALA A 11 9.92 2.21 11.29
N GLY A 12 10.27 3.44 10.87
CA GLY A 12 10.88 3.69 9.55
C GLY A 12 9.88 3.86 8.40
N PHE A 13 8.58 3.72 8.67
CA PHE A 13 7.50 3.93 7.70
C PHE A 13 6.55 5.03 8.17
N LEU A 14 5.98 5.76 7.22
CA LEU A 14 4.84 6.64 7.42
C LEU A 14 3.58 5.94 6.93
N TRP A 15 2.53 5.97 7.75
CA TRP A 15 1.27 5.29 7.48
C TRP A 15 0.12 6.28 7.41
N SER A 16 -0.75 6.11 6.43
CA SER A 16 -1.95 6.92 6.28
C SER A 16 -3.11 6.10 5.70
N SER A 17 -4.33 6.47 6.04
CA SER A 17 -5.54 5.98 5.38
C SER A 17 -6.57 7.09 5.27
N THR A 18 -7.46 7.02 4.29
CA THR A 18 -8.48 8.05 4.08
C THR A 18 -9.74 7.48 3.42
N LYS A 19 -10.77 8.34 3.35
CA LYS A 19 -12.00 8.12 2.60
C LYS A 19 -11.87 8.82 1.25
N ALA A 20 -11.49 8.06 0.22
CA ALA A 20 -11.40 8.51 -1.16
C ALA A 20 -12.77 8.49 -1.89
N GLY A 21 -13.81 7.88 -1.29
CA GLY A 21 -15.17 7.87 -1.83
C GLY A 21 -15.44 6.72 -2.80
N ILE A 22 -14.61 5.67 -2.78
CA ILE A 22 -14.78 4.44 -3.55
C ILE A 22 -15.87 3.57 -2.93
N LYS A 23 -15.87 3.45 -1.59
CA LYS A 23 -16.89 2.67 -0.88
C LYS A 23 -18.13 3.52 -0.62
N ALA A 24 -19.28 3.06 -1.11
CA ALA A 24 -20.58 3.70 -0.86
C ALA A 24 -20.91 3.84 0.65
N SER A 25 -20.36 2.98 1.52
CA SER A 25 -20.57 3.05 2.97
C SER A 25 -19.87 4.24 3.65
N GLY A 26 -18.93 4.91 2.98
CA GLY A 26 -18.15 5.99 3.57
C GLY A 26 -17.09 5.53 4.60
N ASN A 27 -16.79 4.23 4.65
CA ASN A 27 -15.66 3.70 5.42
C ASN A 27 -14.33 4.00 4.71
N PRO A 28 -13.19 4.07 5.44
CA PRO A 28 -11.88 4.20 4.82
C PRO A 28 -11.65 3.15 3.72
N ASP A 29 -11.11 3.58 2.59
CA ASP A 29 -11.04 2.81 1.35
C ASP A 29 -9.74 3.03 0.56
N LEU A 30 -8.88 3.93 1.01
CA LEU A 30 -7.53 4.12 0.50
C LEU A 30 -6.52 4.11 1.65
N ALA A 31 -5.41 3.41 1.47
CA ALA A 31 -4.30 3.35 2.42
C ALA A 31 -2.96 3.56 1.70
N LEU A 32 -2.00 4.10 2.45
CA LEU A 32 -0.63 4.33 1.99
C LEU A 32 0.36 3.95 3.10
N ALA A 33 1.37 3.18 2.72
CA ALA A 33 2.58 2.95 3.49
C ALA A 33 3.76 3.52 2.70
N LEU A 34 4.52 4.43 3.30
CA LEU A 34 5.66 5.08 2.68
C LEU A 34 6.91 4.78 3.48
N ALA A 35 7.97 4.28 2.82
CA ALA A 35 9.32 4.17 3.37
C ALA A 35 10.14 5.38 2.90
N PRO A 36 10.30 6.45 3.70
CA PRO A 36 10.92 7.69 3.24
C PRO A 36 12.40 7.51 2.86
N GLU A 37 13.10 6.60 3.55
CA GLU A 37 14.51 6.28 3.33
C GLU A 37 14.71 5.14 2.33
N GLY A 38 13.63 4.63 1.73
CA GLY A 38 13.62 3.40 0.94
C GLY A 38 13.55 2.13 1.80
N ALA A 39 13.36 0.99 1.15
CA ALA A 39 13.33 -0.32 1.80
C ALA A 39 13.67 -1.42 0.80
N THR A 40 14.33 -2.50 1.27
CA THR A 40 14.42 -3.73 0.50
C THR A 40 13.04 -4.34 0.36
N ALA A 41 12.61 -4.62 -0.87
CA ALA A 41 11.29 -5.13 -1.18
C ALA A 41 11.34 -6.53 -1.82
N ALA A 42 10.34 -7.33 -1.49
CA ALA A 42 10.03 -8.58 -2.18
C ALA A 42 8.51 -8.74 -2.25
N ALA A 43 8.00 -9.35 -3.32
CA ALA A 43 6.57 -9.54 -3.49
C ALA A 43 6.27 -10.88 -4.19
N ALA A 44 5.16 -11.49 -3.80
CA ALA A 44 4.52 -12.57 -4.54
C ALA A 44 3.19 -12.04 -5.13
N PHE A 45 2.86 -12.48 -6.34
CA PHE A 45 1.64 -12.08 -7.03
C PHE A 45 0.76 -13.30 -7.28
N THR A 46 -0.54 -13.09 -7.49
CA THR A 46 -1.46 -14.17 -7.88
C THR A 46 -0.96 -14.92 -9.13
N SER A 47 -1.13 -16.24 -9.12
CA SER A 47 -0.81 -17.15 -10.23
C SER A 47 -1.97 -17.32 -11.22
N ASN A 48 -3.11 -16.69 -10.98
CA ASN A 48 -4.23 -16.71 -11.92
C ASN A 48 -3.82 -16.06 -13.26
N GLN A 49 -4.33 -16.61 -14.37
CA GLN A 49 -4.10 -16.08 -15.71
C GLN A 49 -4.85 -14.77 -15.96
N MET A 50 -6.00 -14.55 -15.32
CA MET A 50 -6.71 -13.27 -15.35
C MET A 50 -6.22 -12.40 -14.18
N VAL A 51 -5.55 -11.29 -14.49
CA VAL A 51 -4.99 -10.38 -13.49
C VAL A 51 -5.51 -8.96 -13.64
N ALA A 52 -5.65 -8.27 -12.50
CA ALA A 52 -5.98 -6.85 -12.49
C ALA A 52 -4.77 -6.00 -12.90
N ALA A 53 -5.02 -4.82 -13.47
CA ALA A 53 -3.97 -3.89 -13.90
C ALA A 53 -2.92 -3.56 -12.81
N PRO A 54 -3.26 -3.38 -11.51
CA PRO A 54 -2.25 -3.10 -10.48
C PRO A 54 -1.21 -4.21 -10.29
N ILE A 55 -1.55 -5.46 -10.62
CA ILE A 55 -0.60 -6.58 -10.55
C ILE A 55 0.50 -6.44 -11.61
N VAL A 56 0.16 -5.94 -12.81
CA VAL A 56 1.13 -5.72 -13.88
C VAL A 56 2.13 -4.64 -13.48
N ILE A 57 1.63 -3.51 -12.97
CA ILE A 57 2.46 -2.40 -12.48
C ILE A 57 3.32 -2.84 -11.29
N GLY A 58 2.75 -3.58 -10.33
CA GLY A 58 3.50 -4.08 -9.18
C GLY A 58 4.67 -4.99 -9.56
N ARG A 59 4.47 -5.89 -10.55
CA ARG A 59 5.55 -6.74 -11.08
C ARG A 59 6.68 -5.92 -11.71
N GLN A 60 6.33 -4.88 -12.47
CA GLN A 60 7.32 -3.98 -13.07
C GLN A 60 8.12 -3.24 -12.00
N HIS A 61 7.46 -2.66 -11.00
CA HIS A 61 8.15 -1.98 -9.91
C HIS A 61 9.17 -2.89 -9.22
N ILE A 62 8.77 -4.09 -8.78
CA ILE A 62 9.66 -5.02 -8.07
C ILE A 62 10.84 -5.47 -8.94
N ALA A 63 10.66 -5.59 -10.25
CA ALA A 63 11.75 -5.96 -11.17
C ALA A 63 12.80 -4.84 -11.37
N THR A 64 12.46 -3.59 -11.06
CA THR A 64 13.31 -2.41 -11.25
C THR A 64 13.66 -1.68 -9.96
N SER A 65 13.23 -2.20 -8.80
CA SER A 65 13.46 -1.60 -7.47
C SER A 65 14.85 -1.92 -6.93
#